data_AF-A0A7V8V5X1-F1
#
_entry.id   AF-A0A7V8V5X1-F1
#
_cell.length_a   1.000
_cell.length_b   1.000
_cell.length_c   1.000
_cell.angle_alpha   90.00
_cell.angle_beta   90.00
_cell.angle_gamma   90.00
#
_symmetry.space_group_name_H-M   'P 1'
#
loop_
_entity.id
_entity.type
_entity.pdbx_description
1 polymer ?
#
loop_
_entity_poly.entity_id
_entity_poly.type
_entity_poly.pdbx_seq_one_letter_code
_entity_poly.pdbx_strand_id
1 'polypeptide(L)'
;MRLLLSLSVIVAACFQIGAVYAAEISGQPMAWHKLTLTVNGPQASETDTKPNPFTDYRMTVTFAHESGEPKYVVPGYFAADGQAAETSAAAGNKWRAHVSPDKPGKWTYQVSFVQGNGIAVDGKQEGKPVAGANGDAGAFTVEPSDKSERDFRAEGRLTYVGKHYLQFAGSKRYFLKAGPDAPETLLAYEDFDGTRANKKNVPLKTWQPHVQDWREGDPTWQAGKGKGLIGAINYLSAKGCNSFSFLPYNAGGDGDNVWPFVSRNDKFHYDCSKLDQWQVVFDHAQAQGLYLHFKLQETENDDNNHKGKGTVPTALDDGDLGPERKLYCREMVARFGYELALNWNLGEENTQSSQQQRDMVAYLKEVDPYDHLIVVHTYPNQQDKVYPELLGNRSEVTGASLQNPWNQAHERTLKWVTQSRQAGRPWVVANDEQNPAGLGVPPDAGYQDFDGKAGDGDKAYDRHDIRQQTLWGTLLAGGAGVEYYFGYKLPQNDLICEDFRSRDRAWDDCRIAIDFFSSHGIPFWEMNNVDSLVEGVARDRTYGFAKPNDLYLIYAPSGGDVQLNLKDVKGSFAVQWFNPREGGELRRGSITSVEGGSLVSLGQAPSQRDQDWLIMVRK
;
A
#
# COMPACT_ATOMS: atom_id res chain seq x y z
N MET A 1 -31.81 87.88 -17.67
CA MET A 1 -31.61 86.87 -16.61
C MET A 1 -32.26 85.57 -17.06
N ARG A 2 -31.46 84.60 -17.56
CA ARG A 2 -31.72 83.15 -17.66
C ARG A 2 -30.61 82.52 -18.51
N LEU A 3 -29.60 81.98 -17.83
CA LEU A 3 -28.58 81.12 -18.40
C LEU A 3 -29.15 79.69 -18.44
N LEU A 4 -29.15 79.04 -19.60
CA LEU A 4 -29.46 77.62 -19.74
C LEU A 4 -28.12 76.88 -19.87
N LEU A 5 -27.71 76.18 -18.81
CA LEU A 5 -26.63 75.20 -18.83
C LEU A 5 -27.21 73.83 -19.15
N SER A 6 -26.88 73.31 -20.33
CA SER A 6 -27.10 71.92 -20.73
C SER A 6 -26.01 71.03 -20.11
N LEU A 7 -26.40 70.17 -19.17
CA LEU A 7 -25.53 69.19 -18.53
C LEU A 7 -25.59 67.86 -19.34
N SER A 8 -24.52 67.52 -20.05
CA SER A 8 -24.38 66.21 -20.70
C SER A 8 -23.85 65.19 -19.68
N VAL A 9 -24.68 64.23 -19.32
CA VAL A 9 -24.30 63.09 -18.47
C VAL A 9 -23.65 62.02 -19.36
N ILE A 10 -22.34 61.84 -19.21
CA ILE A 10 -21.62 60.68 -19.76
C ILE A 10 -21.79 59.53 -18.77
N VAL A 11 -22.58 58.53 -19.14
CA VAL A 11 -22.65 57.25 -18.40
C VAL A 11 -21.43 56.43 -18.82
N ALA A 12 -20.40 56.42 -17.98
CA ALA A 12 -19.30 55.48 -18.10
C ALA A 12 -19.80 54.11 -17.63
N ALA A 13 -20.03 53.20 -18.58
CA ALA A 13 -20.27 51.80 -18.29
C ALA A 13 -18.96 51.18 -17.76
N CYS A 14 -18.81 51.12 -16.44
CA CYS A 14 -17.83 50.24 -15.80
C CYS A 14 -18.27 48.80 -16.03
N PHE A 15 -17.70 48.13 -17.04
CA PHE A 15 -17.66 46.68 -17.04
C PHE A 15 -16.83 46.25 -15.82
N GLN A 16 -17.50 45.74 -14.79
CA GLN A 16 -16.84 44.87 -13.83
C GLN A 16 -16.38 43.63 -14.59
N ILE A 17 -15.10 43.60 -14.95
CA ILE A 17 -14.43 42.35 -15.27
C ILE A 17 -14.52 41.55 -13.98
N GLY A 18 -15.46 40.60 -13.91
CA GLY A 18 -15.53 39.65 -12.81
C GLY A 18 -14.16 38.99 -12.71
N ALA A 19 -13.53 39.10 -11.53
CA ALA A 19 -12.33 38.34 -11.25
C ALA A 19 -12.68 36.87 -11.49
N VAL A 20 -12.12 36.29 -12.55
CA VAL A 20 -12.09 34.85 -12.72
C VAL A 20 -11.27 34.36 -11.55
N TYR A 21 -11.93 33.73 -10.56
CA TYR A 21 -11.21 33.13 -9.45
C TYR A 21 -10.40 31.97 -10.02
N ALA A 22 -9.11 32.22 -10.26
CA ALA A 22 -8.15 31.20 -10.65
C ALA A 22 -8.14 30.08 -9.59
N ALA A 23 -7.90 28.85 -10.03
CA ALA A 23 -7.62 27.73 -9.15
C ALA A 23 -6.47 28.07 -8.20
N GLU A 24 -6.58 27.61 -6.97
CA GLU A 24 -5.60 27.81 -5.93
C GLU A 24 -4.73 26.56 -5.81
N ILE A 25 -3.41 26.73 -5.78
CA ILE A 25 -2.48 25.66 -5.44
C ILE A 25 -1.99 25.82 -4.01
N SER A 26 -2.06 24.76 -3.21
CA SER A 26 -1.59 24.72 -1.83
C SER A 26 -0.74 23.49 -1.53
N GLY A 27 0.03 23.54 -0.45
CA GLY A 27 1.04 22.55 -0.09
C GLY A 27 2.46 23.10 -0.18
N GLN A 28 3.45 22.27 0.15
CA GLN A 28 4.87 22.65 0.04
C GLN A 28 5.32 22.39 -1.40
N PRO A 29 5.75 23.41 -2.17
CA PRO A 29 6.08 23.25 -3.58
C PRO A 29 7.48 22.65 -3.74
N MET A 30 7.61 21.37 -3.37
CA MET A 30 8.83 20.58 -3.40
C MET A 30 8.59 19.25 -4.09
N ALA A 31 9.65 18.70 -4.70
CA ALA A 31 9.56 17.41 -5.36
C ALA A 31 9.10 16.33 -4.37
N TRP A 32 8.17 15.48 -4.80
CA TRP A 32 7.53 14.39 -4.06
C TRP A 32 6.53 14.81 -2.99
N HIS A 33 6.37 16.11 -2.71
CA HIS A 33 5.35 16.58 -1.78
C HIS A 33 4.00 16.68 -2.48
N LYS A 34 2.93 16.38 -1.74
CA LYS A 34 1.57 16.65 -2.20
C LYS A 34 1.37 18.15 -2.43
N LEU A 35 0.92 18.48 -3.63
CA LEU A 35 0.33 19.76 -3.99
C LEU A 35 -1.14 19.56 -4.36
N THR A 36 -2.00 20.37 -3.78
CA THR A 36 -3.44 20.33 -4.00
C THR A 36 -3.85 21.51 -4.87
N LEU A 37 -4.39 21.23 -6.06
CA LEU A 37 -5.10 22.23 -6.84
C LEU A 37 -6.57 22.24 -6.42
N THR A 38 -7.07 23.40 -5.98
CA THR A 38 -8.48 23.61 -5.61
C THR A 38 -9.15 24.57 -6.59
N VAL A 39 -10.24 24.11 -7.20
CA VAL A 39 -11.06 24.88 -8.15
C VAL A 39 -12.39 25.23 -7.49
N ASN A 40 -12.84 26.48 -7.66
CA ASN A 40 -14.21 26.87 -7.34
C ASN A 40 -15.13 26.41 -8.48
N GLY A 41 -15.79 25.27 -8.28
CA GLY A 41 -16.72 24.68 -9.24
C GLY A 41 -18.18 24.94 -8.88
N PRO A 42 -19.10 24.10 -9.40
CA PRO A 42 -20.50 24.14 -9.03
C PRO A 42 -20.66 23.85 -7.54
N GLN A 43 -21.66 24.50 -6.94
CA GLN A 43 -22.13 24.14 -5.61
C GLN A 43 -22.80 22.76 -5.69
N ALA A 44 -22.44 21.85 -4.79
CA ALA A 44 -23.06 20.54 -4.66
C ALA A 44 -23.09 20.10 -3.19
N SER A 45 -23.89 19.07 -2.93
CA SER A 45 -23.90 18.26 -1.71
C SER A 45 -23.52 16.83 -2.08
N GLU A 46 -22.82 16.12 -1.20
CA GLU A 46 -22.48 14.71 -1.40
C GLU A 46 -23.69 13.78 -1.55
N THR A 47 -24.91 14.27 -1.31
CA THR A 47 -26.18 13.54 -1.47
C THR A 47 -26.99 13.97 -2.70
N ASP A 48 -26.48 14.90 -3.51
CA ASP A 48 -27.18 15.38 -4.70
C ASP A 48 -27.22 14.29 -5.78
N THR A 49 -28.36 14.17 -6.46
CA THR A 49 -28.58 13.17 -7.53
C THR A 49 -28.70 13.78 -8.92
N LYS A 50 -28.95 15.10 -9.03
CA LYS A 50 -29.20 15.79 -10.31
C LYS A 50 -28.77 17.27 -10.25
N PRO A 51 -27.55 17.60 -10.69
CA PRO A 51 -26.46 16.66 -11.03
C PRO A 51 -25.90 15.97 -9.78
N ASN A 52 -25.46 14.72 -9.91
CA ASN A 52 -24.67 14.06 -8.86
C ASN A 52 -23.19 14.51 -8.97
N PRO A 53 -22.55 14.96 -7.87
CA PRO A 53 -21.19 15.51 -7.91
C PRO A 53 -20.11 14.49 -8.29
N PHE A 54 -20.36 13.20 -8.08
CA PHE A 54 -19.43 12.11 -8.32
C PHE A 54 -19.59 11.48 -9.71
N THR A 55 -20.82 11.41 -10.25
CA THR A 55 -21.07 10.79 -11.56
C THR A 55 -21.21 11.79 -12.70
N ASP A 56 -21.83 12.95 -12.45
CA ASP A 56 -22.27 13.87 -13.52
C ASP A 56 -21.29 15.00 -13.81
N TYR A 57 -20.16 14.99 -13.10
CA TYR A 57 -19.08 15.95 -13.21
C TYR A 57 -17.75 15.23 -13.37
N ARG A 58 -16.97 15.62 -14.38
CA ARG A 58 -15.61 15.13 -14.57
C ARG A 58 -14.66 16.30 -14.57
N MET A 59 -13.90 16.42 -13.49
CA MET A 59 -12.71 17.26 -13.44
C MET A 59 -11.48 16.39 -13.72
N THR A 60 -10.61 16.87 -14.60
CA THR A 60 -9.31 16.28 -14.90
C THR A 60 -8.30 17.42 -15.00
N VAL A 61 -7.14 17.27 -14.38
CA VAL A 61 -6.10 18.29 -14.37
C VAL A 61 -4.85 17.73 -15.01
N THR A 62 -4.38 18.39 -16.06
CA THR A 62 -3.09 18.06 -16.66
C THR A 62 -2.02 18.89 -15.99
N PHE A 63 -1.04 18.24 -15.35
CA PHE A 63 0.18 18.87 -14.83
C PHE A 63 1.34 18.54 -15.77
N ALA A 64 2.16 19.54 -16.12
CA ALA A 64 3.29 19.33 -17.02
C ALA A 64 4.51 20.15 -16.59
N HIS A 65 5.66 19.49 -16.52
CA HIS A 65 6.94 20.13 -16.28
C HIS A 65 7.45 20.88 -17.53
N GLU A 66 8.16 21.99 -17.33
CA GLU A 66 8.66 22.85 -18.41
C GLU A 66 9.61 22.15 -19.40
N SER A 67 10.24 21.04 -19.00
CA SER A 67 11.07 20.24 -19.90
C SER A 67 10.28 19.35 -20.88
N GLY A 68 8.95 19.39 -20.87
CA GLY A 68 8.07 18.58 -21.72
C GLY A 68 7.63 17.26 -21.09
N GLU A 69 8.48 16.67 -20.25
CA GLU A 69 8.16 15.54 -19.38
C GLU A 69 8.75 15.78 -17.98
N PRO A 70 8.12 15.29 -16.91
CA PRO A 70 6.91 14.45 -16.92
C PRO A 70 5.61 15.24 -17.08
N LYS A 71 4.57 14.52 -17.55
CA LYS A 71 3.20 15.01 -17.68
C LYS A 71 2.23 14.03 -17.01
N TYR A 72 1.39 14.55 -16.11
CA TYR A 72 0.37 13.78 -15.40
C TYR A 72 -1.03 14.26 -15.76
N VAL A 73 -1.96 13.32 -15.94
CA VAL A 73 -3.38 13.58 -16.16
C VAL A 73 -4.14 13.05 -14.95
N VAL A 74 -4.38 13.92 -13.99
CA VAL A 74 -4.91 13.55 -12.67
C VAL A 74 -6.43 13.70 -12.64
N PRO A 75 -7.18 12.67 -12.23
CA PRO A 75 -8.61 12.82 -11.98
C PRO A 75 -8.85 13.72 -10.76
N GLY A 76 -9.75 14.68 -10.91
CA GLY A 76 -10.23 15.51 -9.81
C GLY A 76 -11.51 14.96 -9.17
N TYR A 77 -11.81 15.42 -7.96
CA TYR A 77 -12.93 14.96 -7.13
C TYR A 77 -13.66 16.12 -6.41
N PHE A 78 -14.90 15.89 -5.99
CA PHE A 78 -15.68 16.83 -5.18
C PHE A 78 -15.24 16.81 -3.71
N ALA A 79 -14.94 17.98 -3.14
CA ALA A 79 -14.31 18.12 -1.83
C ALA A 79 -15.10 19.01 -0.86
N ALA A 80 -16.42 19.13 -1.05
CA ALA A 80 -17.30 19.97 -0.22
C ALA A 80 -16.75 21.41 -0.06
N ASP A 81 -16.42 21.82 1.16
CA ASP A 81 -15.87 23.15 1.48
C ASP A 81 -14.33 23.23 1.39
N GLY A 82 -13.66 22.11 1.09
CA GLY A 82 -12.20 21.99 1.05
C GLY A 82 -11.53 21.88 2.42
N GLN A 83 -12.27 21.80 3.52
CA GLN A 83 -11.71 21.58 4.86
C GLN A 83 -12.57 20.55 5.61
N ALA A 84 -13.16 19.61 4.89
CA ALA A 84 -14.19 18.71 5.39
C ALA A 84 -13.68 17.82 6.55
N ALA A 85 -12.39 17.52 6.61
CA ALA A 85 -11.82 16.82 7.76
C ALA A 85 -12.00 17.57 9.08
N GLU A 86 -11.93 18.91 9.04
CA GLU A 86 -12.10 19.80 10.20
C GLU A 86 -13.55 20.23 10.40
N THR A 87 -14.30 20.46 9.33
CA THR A 87 -15.63 21.08 9.39
C THR A 87 -16.79 20.08 9.35
N SER A 88 -16.52 18.81 9.03
CA SER A 88 -17.53 17.81 8.67
C SER A 88 -18.47 18.27 7.55
N ALA A 89 -18.02 19.16 6.66
CA ALA A 89 -18.87 19.67 5.60
C ALA A 89 -19.22 18.58 4.58
N ALA A 90 -20.52 18.40 4.36
CA ALA A 90 -21.09 17.51 3.35
C ALA A 90 -21.40 18.24 2.01
N ALA A 91 -21.23 19.56 1.97
CA ALA A 91 -21.58 20.39 0.83
C ALA A 91 -20.63 21.57 0.68
N GLY A 92 -20.53 22.08 -0.54
CA GLY A 92 -19.69 23.21 -0.88
C GLY A 92 -19.46 23.30 -2.38
N ASN A 93 -18.45 24.06 -2.78
CA ASN A 93 -18.13 24.29 -4.18
C ASN A 93 -16.65 24.03 -4.50
N LYS A 94 -15.94 23.30 -3.65
CA LYS A 94 -14.53 22.98 -3.84
C LYS A 94 -14.37 21.66 -4.55
N TRP A 95 -13.51 21.68 -5.56
CA TRP A 95 -13.14 20.53 -6.37
C TRP A 95 -11.62 20.44 -6.37
N ARG A 96 -11.07 19.24 -6.15
CA ARG A 96 -9.63 19.06 -5.91
C ARG A 96 -9.00 18.06 -6.85
N ALA A 97 -7.73 18.29 -7.15
CA ALA A 97 -6.83 17.30 -7.74
C ALA A 97 -5.48 17.40 -7.03
N HIS A 98 -4.87 16.25 -6.75
CA HIS A 98 -3.58 16.17 -6.06
C HIS A 98 -2.48 15.70 -7.00
N VAL A 99 -1.34 16.40 -6.97
CA VAL A 99 -0.12 15.99 -7.66
C VAL A 99 1.03 15.90 -6.68
N SER A 100 1.90 14.92 -6.87
CA SER A 100 3.19 14.86 -6.17
C SER A 100 4.29 15.03 -7.22
N PRO A 101 4.68 16.28 -7.56
CA PRO A 101 5.60 16.55 -8.66
C PRO A 101 6.94 15.85 -8.42
N ASP A 102 7.46 15.12 -9.39
CA ASP A 102 8.66 14.30 -9.24
C ASP A 102 9.96 14.99 -9.68
N LYS A 103 9.85 16.26 -10.08
CA LYS A 103 10.96 17.02 -10.69
C LYS A 103 10.95 18.49 -10.26
N PRO A 104 12.08 19.02 -9.75
CA PRO A 104 12.23 20.45 -9.53
C PRO A 104 12.22 21.25 -10.84
N GLY A 105 11.71 22.47 -10.78
CA GLY A 105 11.56 23.36 -11.92
C GLY A 105 10.13 23.90 -12.04
N LYS A 106 9.85 24.58 -13.15
CA LYS A 106 8.52 25.15 -13.39
C LYS A 106 7.55 24.07 -13.87
N TRP A 107 6.38 24.06 -13.27
CA TRP A 107 5.23 23.24 -13.66
C TRP A 107 4.09 24.13 -14.12
N THR A 108 3.27 23.60 -15.02
CA THR A 108 2.02 24.18 -15.46
C THR A 108 0.87 23.25 -15.12
N TYR A 109 -0.33 23.80 -14.93
CA TYR A 109 -1.56 23.03 -14.87
C TYR A 109 -2.59 23.54 -15.87
N GLN A 110 -3.45 22.64 -16.32
CA GLN A 110 -4.61 22.93 -17.17
C GLN A 110 -5.80 22.10 -16.71
N VAL A 111 -6.90 22.76 -16.35
CA VAL A 111 -8.15 22.14 -15.90
C VAL A 111 -9.07 21.86 -17.08
N SER A 112 -9.55 20.61 -17.18
CA SER A 112 -10.70 20.22 -17.98
C SER A 112 -11.82 19.85 -17.02
N PHE A 113 -12.93 20.59 -17.04
CA PHE A 113 -14.06 20.37 -16.13
C PHE A 113 -15.37 20.40 -16.90
N VAL A 114 -16.01 19.23 -17.03
CA VAL A 114 -17.22 19.04 -17.82
C VAL A 114 -18.35 18.43 -17.00
N GLN A 115 -19.58 18.73 -17.41
CA GLN A 115 -20.82 18.19 -16.85
C GLN A 115 -21.58 17.37 -17.90
N GLY A 116 -22.13 16.23 -17.48
CA GLY A 116 -22.97 15.36 -18.31
C GLY A 116 -23.36 14.11 -17.53
N ASN A 117 -24.52 13.52 -17.85
CA ASN A 117 -25.01 12.34 -17.15
C ASN A 117 -23.98 11.19 -17.20
N GLY A 118 -23.49 10.74 -16.04
CA GLY A 118 -22.51 9.65 -15.91
C GLY A 118 -21.12 9.93 -16.49
N ILE A 119 -20.79 11.19 -16.80
CA ILE A 119 -19.57 11.55 -17.52
C ILE A 119 -18.28 11.22 -16.76
N ALA A 120 -18.32 11.11 -15.43
CA ALA A 120 -17.14 10.78 -14.61
C ALA A 120 -16.58 9.38 -14.91
N VAL A 121 -17.44 8.45 -15.34
CA VAL A 121 -17.11 7.03 -15.55
C VAL A 121 -17.12 6.60 -17.03
N ASP A 122 -17.35 7.55 -17.94
CA ASP A 122 -17.20 7.36 -19.39
C ASP A 122 -16.21 8.36 -19.98
N GLY A 123 -14.92 7.99 -19.98
CA GLY A 123 -13.83 8.82 -20.50
C GLY A 123 -13.97 9.28 -21.96
N LYS A 124 -14.82 8.62 -22.76
CA LYS A 124 -15.02 8.93 -24.18
C LYS A 124 -16.16 9.93 -24.42
N GLN A 125 -17.03 10.13 -23.44
CA GLN A 125 -18.16 11.03 -23.56
C GLN A 125 -17.72 12.51 -23.51
N GLU A 126 -18.20 13.31 -24.46
CA GLU A 126 -18.09 14.77 -24.43
C GLU A 126 -19.15 15.37 -23.48
N GLY A 127 -18.77 16.39 -22.72
CA GLY A 127 -19.65 17.06 -21.76
C GLY A 127 -19.75 18.55 -22.00
N LYS A 128 -20.69 19.18 -21.31
CA LYS A 128 -20.84 20.63 -21.30
C LYS A 128 -19.76 21.23 -20.39
N PRO A 129 -18.92 22.16 -20.88
CA PRO A 129 -17.93 22.83 -20.04
C PRO A 129 -18.57 23.51 -18.82
N VAL A 130 -18.00 23.32 -17.65
CA VAL A 130 -18.40 24.04 -16.43
C VAL A 130 -17.89 25.47 -16.52
N ALA A 131 -18.83 26.43 -16.58
CA ALA A 131 -18.50 27.85 -16.74
C ALA A 131 -17.64 28.38 -15.58
N GLY A 132 -16.59 29.12 -15.92
CA GLY A 132 -15.67 29.74 -14.94
C GLY A 132 -14.61 28.80 -14.35
N ALA A 133 -14.68 27.50 -14.61
CA ALA A 133 -13.72 26.51 -14.09
C ALA A 133 -13.03 25.70 -15.20
N ASN A 134 -13.76 25.36 -16.28
CA ASN A 134 -13.18 24.66 -17.42
C ASN A 134 -12.19 25.56 -18.17
N GLY A 135 -11.01 25.03 -18.49
CA GLY A 135 -9.98 25.77 -19.21
C GLY A 135 -9.11 26.64 -18.31
N ASP A 136 -9.34 26.64 -16.99
CA ASP A 136 -8.46 27.35 -16.07
C ASP A 136 -7.05 26.76 -16.09
N ALA A 137 -6.04 27.62 -16.01
CA ALA A 137 -4.65 27.26 -16.22
C ALA A 137 -3.72 28.17 -15.41
N GLY A 138 -2.57 27.64 -15.05
CA GLY A 138 -1.58 28.39 -14.28
C GLY A 138 -0.24 27.68 -14.21
N ALA A 139 0.65 28.22 -13.39
CA ALA A 139 1.99 27.70 -13.20
C ALA A 139 2.46 27.87 -11.76
N PHE A 140 3.34 26.98 -11.33
CA PHE A 140 4.02 27.01 -10.04
C PHE A 140 5.45 26.50 -10.21
N THR A 141 6.32 26.76 -9.25
CA THR A 141 7.71 26.29 -9.27
C THR A 141 7.90 25.30 -8.15
N VAL A 142 8.57 24.19 -8.45
CA VAL A 142 8.86 23.10 -7.51
C VAL A 142 10.34 23.12 -7.18
N GLU A 143 10.66 23.13 -5.89
CA GLU A 143 12.02 23.03 -5.38
C GLU A 143 12.43 21.56 -5.13
N PRO A 144 13.72 21.25 -4.93
CA PRO A 144 14.12 19.95 -4.41
C PRO A 144 13.46 19.63 -3.05
N SER A 145 13.21 18.35 -2.79
CA SER A 145 12.73 17.90 -1.47
C SER A 145 13.76 18.21 -0.38
N ASP A 146 13.29 18.64 0.77
CA ASP A 146 14.09 18.87 1.98
C ASP A 146 14.00 17.71 2.99
N LYS A 147 13.27 16.64 2.65
CA LYS A 147 13.04 15.50 3.54
C LYS A 147 14.22 14.53 3.54
N SER A 148 14.33 13.78 4.63
CA SER A 148 15.40 12.81 4.88
C SER A 148 14.86 11.59 5.62
N GLU A 149 15.77 10.66 5.94
CA GLU A 149 15.47 9.46 6.74
C GLU A 149 14.39 8.58 6.09
N ARG A 150 13.37 8.18 6.86
CA ARG A 150 12.35 7.23 6.42
C ARG A 150 11.19 7.87 5.66
N ASP A 151 11.08 9.20 5.68
CA ASP A 151 10.03 9.91 4.95
C ASP A 151 10.15 9.60 3.45
N PHE A 152 9.10 9.06 2.84
CA PHE A 152 9.18 8.67 1.43
C PHE A 152 9.37 9.85 0.48
N ARG A 153 9.11 11.10 0.91
CA ARG A 153 9.45 12.30 0.13
C ARG A 153 10.96 12.52 -0.02
N ALA A 154 11.78 11.85 0.80
CA ALA A 154 13.23 11.80 0.64
C ALA A 154 13.68 10.81 -0.45
N GLU A 155 12.86 9.78 -0.68
CA GLU A 155 13.17 8.65 -1.57
C GLU A 155 12.52 8.82 -2.95
N GLY A 156 11.36 9.49 -3.00
CA GLY A 156 10.50 9.64 -4.17
C GLY A 156 9.44 8.54 -4.28
N ARG A 157 8.71 8.51 -5.40
CA ARG A 157 7.65 7.52 -5.63
C ARG A 157 8.24 6.11 -5.75
N LEU A 158 7.62 5.12 -5.12
CA LEU A 158 7.96 3.72 -5.22
C LEU A 158 7.31 3.11 -6.47
N THR A 159 8.12 2.57 -7.38
CA THR A 159 7.68 2.19 -8.73
C THR A 159 7.94 0.74 -9.05
N TYR A 160 7.04 0.14 -9.83
CA TYR A 160 7.28 -1.15 -10.46
C TYR A 160 8.21 -0.96 -11.67
N VAL A 161 9.41 -1.52 -11.60
CA VAL A 161 10.46 -1.34 -12.64
C VAL A 161 10.61 -2.56 -13.56
N GLY A 162 9.55 -3.35 -13.72
CA GLY A 162 9.58 -4.57 -14.55
C GLY A 162 10.35 -5.75 -13.94
N LYS A 163 10.58 -5.72 -12.62
CA LYS A 163 11.37 -6.72 -11.87
C LYS A 163 10.60 -7.22 -10.64
N HIS A 164 11.16 -8.19 -9.92
CA HIS A 164 10.54 -8.78 -8.72
C HIS A 164 10.48 -7.84 -7.50
N TYR A 165 11.07 -6.65 -7.58
CA TYR A 165 11.14 -5.68 -6.49
C TYR A 165 10.82 -4.29 -6.98
N LEU A 166 10.17 -3.51 -6.12
CA LEU A 166 9.90 -2.10 -6.34
C LEU A 166 11.16 -1.26 -6.11
N GLN A 167 11.23 -0.12 -6.78
CA GLN A 167 12.35 0.82 -6.66
C GLN A 167 11.85 2.25 -6.51
N PHE A 168 12.43 2.99 -5.56
CA PHE A 168 12.18 4.41 -5.40
C PHE A 168 12.73 5.20 -6.58
N ALA A 169 11.90 6.05 -7.18
CA ALA A 169 12.21 6.79 -8.39
C ALA A 169 13.28 7.87 -8.15
N GLY A 170 13.30 8.50 -6.97
CA GLY A 170 14.29 9.52 -6.61
C GLY A 170 15.63 8.90 -6.23
N SER A 171 15.68 8.12 -5.15
CA SER A 171 16.91 7.56 -4.59
C SER A 171 17.48 6.35 -5.34
N LYS A 172 16.66 5.68 -6.16
CA LYS A 172 16.97 4.40 -6.82
C LYS A 172 17.15 3.22 -5.86
N ARG A 173 16.78 3.38 -4.59
CA ARG A 173 16.82 2.30 -3.60
C ARG A 173 15.70 1.28 -3.88
N TYR A 174 16.05 0.00 -3.84
CA TYR A 174 15.08 -1.10 -3.92
C TYR A 174 14.40 -1.31 -2.55
N PHE A 175 13.16 -1.78 -2.57
CA PHE A 175 12.30 -1.88 -1.39
C PHE A 175 11.94 -3.33 -1.04
N LEU A 176 12.04 -3.65 0.25
CA LEU A 176 11.46 -4.84 0.89
C LEU A 176 10.44 -4.35 1.91
N LYS A 177 9.31 -5.04 2.05
CA LYS A 177 8.25 -4.66 2.99
C LYS A 177 8.11 -5.60 4.17
N ALA A 178 7.81 -5.05 5.34
CA ALA A 178 7.39 -5.77 6.53
C ALA A 178 6.45 -4.93 7.38
N GLY A 179 5.34 -5.53 7.80
CA GLY A 179 4.31 -4.82 8.58
C GLY A 179 3.14 -5.72 8.96
N PRO A 180 2.06 -5.14 9.52
CA PRO A 180 0.85 -5.88 9.77
C PRO A 180 -0.04 -5.96 8.51
N ASP A 181 -0.71 -7.09 8.35
CA ASP A 181 -1.85 -7.28 7.43
C ASP A 181 -3.21 -7.12 8.13
N ALA A 182 -3.16 -6.76 9.42
CA ALA A 182 -4.28 -6.71 10.33
C ALA A 182 -4.27 -5.40 11.13
N PRO A 183 -5.40 -4.93 11.65
CA PRO A 183 -6.73 -5.47 11.38
C PRO A 183 -7.26 -5.01 10.01
N GLU A 184 -8.01 -5.86 9.31
CA GLU A 184 -8.76 -5.44 8.12
C GLU A 184 -9.67 -4.22 8.39
N THR A 185 -10.13 -4.10 9.63
CA THR A 185 -11.03 -3.06 10.14
C THR A 185 -10.29 -1.80 10.59
N LEU A 186 -9.02 -1.59 10.21
CA LEU A 186 -8.19 -0.45 10.66
C LEU A 186 -8.89 0.91 10.50
N LEU A 187 -9.64 1.08 9.41
CA LEU A 187 -10.39 2.31 9.11
C LEU A 187 -11.78 2.40 9.78
N ALA A 188 -12.20 1.38 10.51
CA ALA A 188 -13.41 1.42 11.34
C ALA A 188 -13.12 2.12 12.68
N TYR A 189 -12.84 3.42 12.61
CA TYR A 189 -12.33 4.22 13.73
C TYR A 189 -13.36 5.26 14.18
N GLU A 190 -13.54 5.41 15.49
CA GLU A 190 -14.61 6.25 16.08
C GLU A 190 -14.47 7.75 15.78
N ASP A 191 -13.25 8.20 15.51
CA ASP A 191 -12.97 9.61 15.22
C ASP A 191 -13.22 9.99 13.76
N PHE A 192 -13.50 9.02 12.89
CA PHE A 192 -13.90 9.30 11.51
C PHE A 192 -15.39 9.61 11.42
N ASP A 193 -15.72 10.67 10.69
CA ASP A 193 -17.10 11.07 10.43
C ASP A 193 -17.85 10.01 9.62
N GLY A 194 -19.17 9.95 9.80
CA GLY A 194 -20.05 9.04 9.06
C GLY A 194 -19.72 7.54 9.21
N THR A 195 -18.96 7.15 10.23
CA THR A 195 -18.49 5.78 10.45
C THR A 195 -19.32 5.09 11.53
N ARG A 196 -19.67 3.81 11.31
CA ARG A 196 -20.45 3.02 12.27
C ARG A 196 -20.10 1.54 12.19
N ALA A 197 -20.18 0.85 13.32
CA ALA A 197 -20.12 -0.60 13.37
C ALA A 197 -21.52 -1.21 13.22
N ASN A 198 -21.69 -2.17 12.30
CA ASN A 198 -22.96 -2.89 12.16
C ASN A 198 -22.99 -4.21 12.97
N LYS A 199 -21.84 -4.68 13.46
CA LYS A 199 -21.71 -5.90 14.27
C LYS A 199 -21.34 -5.57 15.71
N LYS A 200 -22.08 -6.11 16.67
CA LYS A 200 -21.87 -5.86 18.11
C LYS A 200 -20.49 -6.29 18.61
N ASN A 201 -19.93 -7.37 18.04
CA ASN A 201 -18.65 -7.96 18.42
C ASN A 201 -17.46 -7.41 17.65
N VAL A 202 -17.68 -6.47 16.73
CA VAL A 202 -16.62 -5.78 15.96
C VAL A 202 -16.90 -4.27 16.05
N PRO A 203 -16.69 -3.65 17.23
CA PRO A 203 -16.98 -2.24 17.44
C PRO A 203 -16.04 -1.36 16.62
N LEU A 204 -16.35 -0.05 16.57
CA LEU A 204 -15.38 0.92 16.11
C LEU A 204 -14.18 0.93 17.07
N LYS A 205 -12.99 1.07 16.49
CA LYS A 205 -11.74 1.17 17.21
C LYS A 205 -11.63 2.52 17.87
N THR A 206 -10.89 2.57 18.97
CA THR A 206 -10.44 3.81 19.62
C THR A 206 -8.94 4.02 19.46
N TRP A 207 -8.20 2.94 19.25
CA TRP A 207 -6.74 2.91 19.25
C TRP A 207 -6.15 3.53 20.54
N GLN A 208 -6.91 3.44 21.64
CA GLN A 208 -6.55 4.02 22.93
C GLN A 208 -5.14 3.61 23.41
N PRO A 209 -4.68 2.34 23.27
CA PRO A 209 -3.34 1.94 23.66
C PRO A 209 -2.23 2.73 22.98
N HIS A 210 -2.52 3.32 21.81
CA HIS A 210 -1.57 4.07 21.00
C HIS A 210 -1.66 5.58 21.14
N VAL A 211 -2.59 6.13 21.94
CA VAL A 211 -2.61 7.58 22.22
C VAL A 211 -1.30 8.05 22.84
N GLN A 212 -0.59 7.18 23.57
CA GLN A 212 0.74 7.46 24.13
C GLN A 212 1.84 7.60 23.07
N ASP A 213 1.62 7.09 21.87
CA ASP A 213 2.57 7.12 20.76
C ASP A 213 2.39 8.35 19.86
N TRP A 214 1.28 9.09 20.02
CA TRP A 214 1.09 10.40 19.41
C TRP A 214 2.01 11.44 20.07
N ARG A 215 2.61 12.30 19.25
CA ARG A 215 3.60 13.29 19.66
C ARG A 215 3.13 14.70 19.30
N GLU A 216 3.64 15.69 20.02
CA GLU A 216 3.37 17.08 19.68
C GLU A 216 3.85 17.39 18.25
N GLY A 217 2.96 17.97 17.43
CA GLY A 217 3.20 18.24 16.02
C GLY A 217 2.65 17.18 15.05
N ASP A 218 2.27 16.01 15.56
CA ASP A 218 1.55 15.03 14.75
C ASP A 218 0.16 15.54 14.38
N PRO A 219 -0.39 15.13 13.22
CA PRO A 219 -1.66 15.63 12.77
C PRO A 219 -2.81 15.15 13.66
N THR A 220 -3.85 15.98 13.68
CA THR A 220 -5.17 15.71 14.28
C THR A 220 -6.21 16.48 13.49
N TRP A 221 -7.47 16.16 13.68
CA TRP A 221 -8.60 16.99 13.21
C TRP A 221 -9.55 17.31 14.36
N GLN A 222 -10.47 18.26 14.17
CA GLN A 222 -11.57 18.58 15.07
C GLN A 222 -11.15 18.71 16.54
N ALA A 223 -10.09 19.50 16.76
CA ALA A 223 -9.55 19.75 18.09
C ALA A 223 -9.11 18.48 18.85
N GLY A 224 -8.46 17.54 18.15
CA GLY A 224 -7.69 16.44 18.76
C GLY A 224 -8.18 15.04 18.45
N LYS A 225 -9.19 14.89 17.59
CA LYS A 225 -9.53 13.60 16.98
C LYS A 225 -8.36 13.09 16.13
N GLY A 226 -8.25 11.78 16.00
CA GLY A 226 -7.21 11.12 15.21
C GLY A 226 -6.04 10.57 16.00
N LYS A 227 -5.85 11.01 17.24
CA LYS A 227 -4.64 10.73 18.03
C LYS A 227 -4.34 9.24 18.19
N GLY A 228 -5.37 8.42 18.41
CA GLY A 228 -5.18 6.97 18.60
C GLY A 228 -4.58 6.33 17.36
N LEU A 229 -5.21 6.52 16.19
CA LEU A 229 -4.75 5.92 14.93
C LEU A 229 -3.41 6.51 14.47
N ILE A 230 -3.22 7.83 14.58
CA ILE A 230 -1.93 8.46 14.26
C ILE A 230 -0.80 7.93 15.16
N GLY A 231 -1.07 7.74 16.46
CA GLY A 231 -0.15 7.09 17.38
C GLY A 231 0.14 5.63 16.99
N ALA A 232 -0.85 4.88 16.51
CA ALA A 232 -0.66 3.50 16.08
C ALA A 232 0.29 3.42 14.86
N ILE A 233 0.14 4.36 13.92
CA ILE A 233 1.06 4.54 12.79
C ILE A 233 2.47 4.89 13.27
N ASN A 234 2.61 5.81 14.23
CA ASN A 234 3.91 6.14 14.82
C ASN A 234 4.58 4.93 15.49
N TYR A 235 3.80 4.12 16.22
CA TYR A 235 4.30 2.93 16.88
C TYR A 235 4.87 1.93 15.86
N LEU A 236 4.12 1.62 14.80
CA LEU A 236 4.57 0.72 13.74
C LEU A 236 5.87 1.23 13.09
N SER A 237 5.91 2.52 12.75
CA SER A 237 7.12 3.13 12.19
C SER A 237 8.29 3.05 13.17
N ALA A 238 8.09 3.42 14.45
CA ALA A 238 9.14 3.38 15.46
C ALA A 238 9.69 1.97 15.71
N LYS A 239 8.88 0.93 15.56
CA LYS A 239 9.32 -0.48 15.64
C LYS A 239 10.10 -0.96 14.41
N GLY A 240 10.13 -0.19 13.34
CA GLY A 240 10.84 -0.53 12.10
C GLY A 240 9.98 -1.19 11.03
N CYS A 241 8.68 -1.38 11.27
CA CYS A 241 7.74 -1.76 10.21
C CYS A 241 7.69 -0.64 9.16
N ASN A 242 7.59 -1.01 7.89
CA ASN A 242 7.60 -0.08 6.76
C ASN A 242 6.44 -0.28 5.79
N SER A 243 5.44 -1.07 6.17
CA SER A 243 4.17 -1.21 5.48
C SER A 243 3.03 -1.50 6.45
N PHE A 244 1.79 -1.34 6.01
CA PHE A 244 0.60 -1.93 6.63
C PHE A 244 -0.52 -2.05 5.58
N SER A 245 -1.41 -3.01 5.77
CA SER A 245 -2.61 -3.16 4.95
C SER A 245 -3.89 -2.72 5.66
N PHE A 246 -4.92 -2.48 4.85
CA PHE A 246 -6.26 -2.14 5.30
C PHE A 246 -7.27 -2.34 4.15
N LEU A 247 -8.54 -2.53 4.51
CA LEU A 247 -9.66 -2.49 3.57
C LEU A 247 -10.30 -1.09 3.55
N PRO A 248 -10.24 -0.30 2.47
CA PRO A 248 -11.15 0.83 2.23
C PRO A 248 -12.62 0.43 2.08
N TYR A 249 -12.95 -0.84 1.81
CA TYR A 249 -14.33 -1.27 1.62
C TYR A 249 -14.60 -2.71 2.05
N ASN A 250 -15.19 -2.91 3.23
CA ASN A 250 -15.51 -4.22 3.82
C ASN A 250 -17.02 -4.40 4.11
N ALA A 251 -17.88 -3.53 3.53
CA ALA A 251 -19.31 -3.58 3.78
C ALA A 251 -19.89 -4.92 3.28
N GLY A 252 -20.55 -5.67 4.16
CA GLY A 252 -21.06 -7.01 3.86
C GLY A 252 -20.19 -8.15 4.36
N GLY A 253 -18.90 -7.90 4.61
CA GLY A 253 -17.96 -8.91 5.06
C GLY A 253 -17.78 -8.98 6.57
N ASP A 254 -16.61 -9.42 7.01
CA ASP A 254 -16.35 -9.86 8.38
C ASP A 254 -16.36 -8.69 9.38
N GLY A 255 -15.82 -7.53 9.02
CA GLY A 255 -16.00 -6.30 9.78
C GLY A 255 -17.37 -5.61 9.59
N ASP A 256 -17.83 -5.47 8.34
CA ASP A 256 -19.04 -4.71 7.95
C ASP A 256 -19.14 -3.31 8.57
N ASN A 257 -18.05 -2.54 8.50
CA ASN A 257 -17.88 -1.28 9.23
C ASN A 257 -16.99 -0.24 8.54
N VAL A 258 -16.48 -0.53 7.34
CA VAL A 258 -15.66 0.36 6.51
C VAL A 258 -16.26 0.47 5.10
N TRP A 259 -16.55 1.70 4.70
CA TRP A 259 -16.88 2.06 3.33
C TRP A 259 -16.62 3.56 3.11
N PRO A 260 -16.30 3.98 1.87
CA PRO A 260 -16.03 5.39 1.55
C PRO A 260 -17.32 6.21 1.37
N PHE A 261 -18.48 5.56 1.34
CA PHE A 261 -19.76 6.16 0.99
C PHE A 261 -20.43 6.91 2.15
N VAL A 262 -21.38 7.79 1.81
CA VAL A 262 -22.28 8.44 2.78
C VAL A 262 -23.19 7.42 3.48
N SER A 263 -23.46 6.30 2.82
CA SER A 263 -24.18 5.18 3.42
C SER A 263 -23.72 3.85 2.84
N ARG A 264 -23.79 2.80 3.67
CA ARG A 264 -23.29 1.44 3.40
C ARG A 264 -23.56 0.88 1.99
N ASN A 265 -24.75 1.14 1.43
CA ASN A 265 -25.18 0.56 0.16
C ASN A 265 -25.30 1.62 -0.96
N ASP A 266 -24.92 2.88 -0.71
CA ASP A 266 -25.02 3.96 -1.67
C ASP A 266 -23.70 4.18 -2.41
N LYS A 267 -23.52 3.40 -3.47
CA LYS A 267 -22.26 3.28 -4.21
C LYS A 267 -21.94 4.49 -5.11
N PHE A 268 -22.84 5.49 -5.16
CA PHE A 268 -22.71 6.68 -6.00
C PHE A 268 -22.53 8.00 -5.22
N HIS A 269 -22.46 7.94 -3.88
CA HIS A 269 -22.31 9.11 -3.03
C HIS A 269 -21.23 8.87 -1.97
N TYR A 270 -20.16 9.67 -2.01
CA TYR A 270 -18.96 9.52 -1.18
C TYR A 270 -18.95 10.51 -0.03
N ASP A 271 -18.55 10.06 1.15
CA ASP A 271 -18.47 10.89 2.34
C ASP A 271 -17.22 11.78 2.27
N CYS A 272 -17.42 13.08 2.04
CA CYS A 272 -16.32 14.00 1.81
C CYS A 272 -15.45 14.18 3.06
N SER A 273 -16.07 14.26 4.23
CA SER A 273 -15.37 14.48 5.51
C SER A 273 -14.56 13.27 5.95
N LYS A 274 -15.15 12.07 5.88
CA LYS A 274 -14.47 10.80 6.18
C LYS A 274 -13.24 10.60 5.31
N LEU A 275 -13.36 10.82 4.00
CA LEU A 275 -12.27 10.61 3.06
C LEU A 275 -11.16 11.66 3.20
N ASP A 276 -11.49 12.89 3.60
CA ASP A 276 -10.49 13.92 3.93
C ASP A 276 -9.74 13.57 5.24
N GLN A 277 -10.41 12.92 6.21
CA GLN A 277 -9.77 12.41 7.43
C GLN A 277 -8.90 11.18 7.17
N TRP A 278 -9.28 10.29 6.26
CA TRP A 278 -8.42 9.19 5.81
C TRP A 278 -7.13 9.71 5.19
N GLN A 279 -7.23 10.78 4.37
CA GLN A 279 -6.09 11.43 3.75
C GLN A 279 -5.06 11.91 4.80
N VAL A 280 -5.52 12.46 5.94
CA VAL A 280 -4.62 12.87 7.04
C VAL A 280 -3.79 11.70 7.57
N VAL A 281 -4.40 10.52 7.70
CA VAL A 281 -3.70 9.31 8.18
C VAL A 281 -2.71 8.79 7.14
N PHE A 282 -3.10 8.78 5.86
CA PHE A 282 -2.26 8.28 4.78
C PHE A 282 -1.06 9.19 4.49
N ASP A 283 -1.25 10.52 4.48
CA ASP A 283 -0.17 11.49 4.37
C ASP A 283 0.86 11.29 5.49
N HIS A 284 0.37 11.08 6.71
CA HIS A 284 1.23 10.86 7.88
C HIS A 284 1.98 9.55 7.79
N ALA A 285 1.32 8.46 7.38
CA ALA A 285 1.97 7.17 7.15
C ALA A 285 3.13 7.26 6.15
N GLN A 286 2.97 8.00 5.05
CA GLN A 286 4.04 8.20 4.06
C GLN A 286 5.20 9.02 4.63
N ALA A 287 4.91 10.05 5.44
CA ALA A 287 5.93 10.80 6.18
C ALA A 287 6.66 9.93 7.23
N GLN A 288 5.98 8.92 7.78
CA GLN A 288 6.56 7.92 8.69
C GLN A 288 7.20 6.73 7.96
N GLY A 289 7.29 6.74 6.63
CA GLY A 289 7.93 5.68 5.84
C GLY A 289 7.20 4.35 5.89
N LEU A 290 5.87 4.40 5.80
CA LEU A 290 4.98 3.25 5.77
C LEU A 290 4.24 3.16 4.43
N TYR A 291 4.49 2.06 3.71
CA TYR A 291 3.81 1.70 2.47
C TYR A 291 2.35 1.36 2.74
N LEU A 292 1.44 1.88 1.89
CA LEU A 292 0.00 1.68 2.01
C LEU A 292 -0.45 0.50 1.14
N HIS A 293 -0.87 -0.61 1.76
CA HIS A 293 -1.44 -1.73 1.02
C HIS A 293 -2.97 -1.62 0.97
N PHE A 294 -3.51 -1.05 -0.12
CA PHE A 294 -4.95 -0.94 -0.33
C PHE A 294 -5.54 -2.27 -0.83
N LYS A 295 -6.20 -3.02 0.05
CA LYS A 295 -7.08 -4.13 -0.34
C LYS A 295 -8.44 -3.57 -0.72
N LEU A 296 -8.70 -3.36 -2.01
CA LEU A 296 -9.80 -2.49 -2.45
C LEU A 296 -11.20 -2.97 -2.05
N GLN A 297 -11.38 -4.24 -1.74
CA GLN A 297 -12.66 -4.87 -1.41
C GLN A 297 -12.37 -6.20 -0.71
N GLU A 298 -13.41 -6.85 -0.18
CA GLU A 298 -13.37 -8.13 0.52
C GLU A 298 -14.12 -9.20 -0.28
N THR A 299 -13.87 -10.47 0.00
CA THR A 299 -14.59 -11.60 -0.62
C THR A 299 -16.11 -11.45 -0.58
N GLU A 300 -16.67 -10.86 0.47
CA GLU A 300 -18.11 -10.74 0.65
C GLU A 300 -18.75 -9.63 -0.20
N ASN A 301 -17.98 -8.71 -0.76
CA ASN A 301 -18.50 -7.58 -1.55
C ASN A 301 -17.80 -7.38 -2.89
N ASP A 302 -16.90 -8.27 -3.29
CA ASP A 302 -16.19 -8.16 -4.56
C ASP A 302 -17.06 -8.54 -5.77
N ASP A 303 -17.98 -9.49 -5.60
CA ASP A 303 -18.96 -9.93 -6.61
C ASP A 303 -20.29 -10.44 -5.99
N ASN A 304 -21.18 -10.98 -6.84
CA ASN A 304 -22.45 -11.60 -6.42
C ASN A 304 -22.38 -13.11 -6.15
N ASN A 305 -21.22 -13.74 -6.27
CA ASN A 305 -21.02 -15.19 -6.13
C ASN A 305 -20.80 -15.62 -4.69
N HIS A 306 -21.50 -15.02 -3.72
CA HIS A 306 -21.31 -15.36 -2.32
C HIS A 306 -22.18 -16.54 -1.85
N LYS A 307 -21.58 -17.74 -1.78
CA LYS A 307 -22.14 -18.94 -1.10
C LYS A 307 -23.58 -19.31 -1.53
N GLY A 308 -23.96 -19.04 -2.79
CA GLY A 308 -25.30 -19.32 -3.32
C GLY A 308 -26.42 -18.43 -2.77
N LYS A 309 -26.09 -17.33 -2.09
CA LYS A 309 -27.03 -16.27 -1.74
C LYS A 309 -27.20 -15.36 -2.96
N GLY A 310 -28.38 -14.78 -3.12
CA GLY A 310 -28.71 -13.92 -4.27
C GLY A 310 -27.92 -12.61 -4.29
N THR A 311 -28.48 -11.57 -4.91
CA THR A 311 -27.88 -10.23 -5.03
C THR A 311 -27.25 -9.75 -3.72
N VAL A 312 -25.96 -9.39 -3.76
CA VAL A 312 -25.20 -8.82 -2.66
C VAL A 312 -25.30 -7.29 -2.77
N PRO A 313 -26.06 -6.58 -1.90
CA PRO A 313 -26.31 -5.15 -2.09
C PRO A 313 -25.06 -4.27 -2.04
N THR A 314 -24.00 -4.76 -1.39
CA THR A 314 -22.69 -4.10 -1.28
C THR A 314 -21.74 -4.49 -2.40
N ALA A 315 -22.05 -5.48 -3.23
CA ALA A 315 -21.23 -5.75 -4.40
C ALA A 315 -21.33 -4.56 -5.35
N LEU A 316 -20.18 -4.08 -5.82
CA LEU A 316 -20.14 -3.12 -6.92
C LEU A 316 -20.45 -3.89 -8.21
N ASP A 317 -21.42 -3.46 -9.00
CA ASP A 317 -21.77 -4.00 -10.33
C ASP A 317 -21.77 -5.54 -10.45
N ASP A 318 -22.19 -6.26 -9.41
CA ASP A 318 -22.18 -7.74 -9.35
C ASP A 318 -20.80 -8.39 -9.66
N GLY A 319 -19.71 -7.62 -9.55
CA GLY A 319 -18.34 -8.00 -9.88
C GLY A 319 -17.80 -7.42 -11.20
N ASP A 320 -18.65 -6.92 -12.10
CA ASP A 320 -18.24 -6.40 -13.41
C ASP A 320 -17.61 -5.00 -13.33
N LEU A 321 -16.86 -4.59 -14.35
CA LEU A 321 -16.40 -3.20 -14.43
C LEU A 321 -17.52 -2.26 -14.95
N GLY A 322 -18.55 -2.08 -14.13
CA GLY A 322 -19.65 -1.15 -14.38
C GLY A 322 -19.44 0.25 -13.79
N PRO A 323 -20.48 1.09 -13.79
CA PRO A 323 -20.41 2.45 -13.26
C PRO A 323 -20.01 2.54 -11.78
N GLU A 324 -20.43 1.60 -10.93
CA GLU A 324 -20.15 1.66 -9.49
C GLU A 324 -18.66 1.45 -9.20
N ARG A 325 -18.04 0.43 -9.78
CA ARG A 325 -16.62 0.11 -9.60
C ARG A 325 -15.69 1.04 -10.35
N LYS A 326 -16.10 1.53 -11.52
CA LYS A 326 -15.36 2.61 -12.18
C LYS A 326 -15.32 3.85 -11.29
N LEU A 327 -16.46 4.26 -10.73
CA LEU A 327 -16.48 5.40 -9.83
C LEU A 327 -15.61 5.16 -8.60
N TYR A 328 -15.71 3.96 -7.99
CA TYR A 328 -14.92 3.60 -6.82
C TYR A 328 -13.41 3.64 -7.06
N CYS A 329 -12.93 2.97 -8.10
CA CYS A 329 -11.50 2.99 -8.45
C CYS A 329 -11.03 4.41 -8.76
N ARG A 330 -11.83 5.18 -9.51
CA ARG A 330 -11.50 6.57 -9.85
C ARG A 330 -11.43 7.47 -8.62
N GLU A 331 -12.36 7.36 -7.68
CA GLU A 331 -12.35 8.15 -6.44
C GLU A 331 -11.17 7.80 -5.53
N MET A 332 -10.85 6.50 -5.37
CA MET A 332 -9.65 6.09 -4.61
C MET A 332 -8.38 6.64 -5.23
N VAL A 333 -8.23 6.58 -6.57
CA VAL A 333 -7.07 7.13 -7.27
C VAL A 333 -7.02 8.65 -7.21
N ALA A 334 -8.15 9.34 -7.42
CA ALA A 334 -8.21 10.81 -7.37
C ALA A 334 -7.84 11.37 -5.99
N ARG A 335 -8.20 10.64 -4.93
CA ARG A 335 -7.99 11.07 -3.54
C ARG A 335 -6.66 10.61 -2.97
N PHE A 336 -6.14 9.44 -3.35
CA PHE A 336 -4.98 8.84 -2.68
C PHE A 336 -3.87 8.39 -3.64
N GLY A 337 -4.10 8.39 -4.96
CA GLY A 337 -3.09 7.98 -5.93
C GLY A 337 -1.85 8.87 -5.96
N TYR A 338 -1.91 10.10 -5.43
CA TYR A 338 -0.71 10.94 -5.35
C TYR A 338 0.34 10.39 -4.37
N GLU A 339 -0.06 9.55 -3.40
CA GLU A 339 0.83 9.00 -2.37
C GLU A 339 1.98 8.22 -2.99
N LEU A 340 3.16 8.26 -2.37
CA LEU A 340 4.40 7.85 -3.01
C LEU A 340 4.61 6.34 -3.03
N ALA A 341 4.12 5.61 -2.03
CA ALA A 341 4.37 4.19 -1.88
C ALA A 341 3.09 3.46 -1.48
N LEU A 342 2.44 2.83 -2.46
CA LEU A 342 1.23 2.04 -2.32
C LEU A 342 1.13 0.93 -3.37
N ASN A 343 0.21 -0.02 -3.17
CA ASN A 343 -0.38 -0.81 -4.26
C ASN A 343 -1.89 -0.60 -4.35
N TRP A 344 -2.44 -1.03 -5.48
CA TRP A 344 -3.83 -1.41 -5.62
C TRP A 344 -3.93 -2.94 -5.58
N ASN A 345 -4.39 -3.51 -4.48
CA ASN A 345 -4.78 -4.91 -4.42
C ASN A 345 -6.26 -5.04 -4.80
N LEU A 346 -6.57 -5.88 -5.79
CA LEU A 346 -7.92 -6.00 -6.34
C LEU A 346 -8.98 -6.45 -5.31
N GLY A 347 -8.56 -7.08 -4.22
CA GLY A 347 -9.44 -7.42 -3.10
C GLY A 347 -8.84 -8.53 -2.25
N GLU A 348 -9.19 -8.54 -0.97
CA GLU A 348 -8.96 -9.67 -0.07
C GLU A 348 -9.69 -10.92 -0.60
N GLU A 349 -9.08 -12.09 -0.44
CA GLU A 349 -9.51 -13.41 -0.95
C GLU A 349 -10.31 -13.44 -2.29
N ASN A 350 -9.95 -12.55 -3.24
CA ASN A 350 -10.77 -12.15 -4.38
C ASN A 350 -11.36 -13.33 -5.20
N THR A 351 -12.69 -13.32 -5.33
CA THR A 351 -13.51 -14.35 -5.98
C THR A 351 -14.01 -13.97 -7.38
N GLN A 352 -13.83 -12.70 -7.78
CA GLN A 352 -14.13 -12.24 -9.13
C GLN A 352 -13.52 -13.15 -10.20
N SER A 353 -14.21 -13.29 -11.32
CA SER A 353 -13.69 -14.01 -12.47
C SER A 353 -12.42 -13.36 -13.04
N SER A 354 -11.58 -14.13 -13.72
CA SER A 354 -10.36 -13.59 -14.33
C SER A 354 -10.64 -12.49 -15.36
N GLN A 355 -11.82 -12.47 -15.98
CA GLN A 355 -12.22 -11.37 -16.87
C GLN A 355 -12.50 -10.09 -16.10
N GLN A 356 -13.27 -10.16 -15.02
CA GLN A 356 -13.56 -9.02 -14.13
C GLN A 356 -12.27 -8.46 -13.52
N GLN A 357 -11.35 -9.33 -13.10
CA GLN A 357 -10.02 -8.93 -12.61
C GLN A 357 -9.23 -8.17 -13.69
N ARG A 358 -9.17 -8.69 -14.94
CA ARG A 358 -8.49 -8.01 -16.06
C ARG A 358 -9.10 -6.65 -16.37
N ASP A 359 -10.42 -6.55 -16.36
CA ASP A 359 -11.11 -5.29 -16.65
C ASP A 359 -10.84 -4.26 -15.56
N MET A 360 -10.89 -4.64 -14.28
CA MET A 360 -10.55 -3.76 -13.15
C MET A 360 -9.11 -3.28 -13.20
N VAL A 361 -8.15 -4.17 -13.51
CA VAL A 361 -6.73 -3.82 -13.67
C VAL A 361 -6.55 -2.82 -14.80
N ALA A 362 -7.14 -3.07 -15.97
CA ALA A 362 -7.04 -2.18 -17.13
C ALA A 362 -7.58 -0.78 -16.81
N TYR A 363 -8.68 -0.70 -16.05
CA TYR A 363 -9.23 0.58 -15.63
C TYR A 363 -8.37 1.31 -14.60
N LEU A 364 -7.82 0.60 -13.60
CA LEU A 364 -6.86 1.20 -12.66
C LEU A 364 -5.65 1.78 -13.40
N LYS A 365 -5.12 1.07 -14.41
CA LYS A 365 -4.04 1.56 -15.28
C LYS A 365 -4.45 2.78 -16.11
N GLU A 366 -5.71 2.86 -16.53
CA GLU A 366 -6.24 4.01 -17.27
C GLU A 366 -6.33 5.27 -16.41
N VAL A 367 -6.76 5.14 -15.15
CA VAL A 367 -7.06 6.31 -14.30
C VAL A 367 -5.94 6.72 -13.34
N ASP A 368 -5.02 5.81 -13.01
CA ASP A 368 -3.87 6.08 -12.14
C ASP A 368 -2.69 6.62 -12.96
N PRO A 369 -2.38 7.94 -12.87
CA PRO A 369 -1.37 8.56 -13.71
C PRO A 369 0.07 8.21 -13.28
N TYR A 370 0.24 7.38 -12.25
CA TYR A 370 1.53 7.09 -11.62
C TYR A 370 1.96 5.63 -11.72
N ASP A 371 1.15 4.77 -12.36
CA ASP A 371 1.46 3.36 -12.60
C ASP A 371 1.85 2.57 -11.33
N HIS A 372 1.08 2.70 -10.24
CA HIS A 372 1.34 1.95 -9.02
C HIS A 372 1.29 0.44 -9.23
N LEU A 373 1.90 -0.29 -8.28
CA LEU A 373 1.84 -1.74 -8.26
C LEU A 373 0.38 -2.19 -8.15
N ILE A 374 -0.05 -3.06 -9.06
CA ILE A 374 -1.35 -3.75 -8.98
C ILE A 374 -1.12 -5.22 -8.65
N VAL A 375 -1.76 -5.72 -7.59
CA VAL A 375 -1.64 -7.10 -7.10
C VAL A 375 -2.99 -7.78 -6.95
N VAL A 376 -2.97 -9.11 -6.90
CA VAL A 376 -4.16 -9.92 -6.62
C VAL A 376 -3.90 -10.77 -5.38
N HIS A 377 -4.86 -10.80 -4.46
CA HIS A 377 -4.91 -11.73 -3.34
C HIS A 377 -5.96 -12.81 -3.59
N THR A 378 -5.73 -14.01 -3.09
CA THR A 378 -6.59 -15.18 -3.34
C THR A 378 -6.62 -16.08 -2.12
N TYR A 379 -7.69 -16.85 -1.96
CA TYR A 379 -7.68 -18.05 -1.11
C TYR A 379 -6.44 -18.94 -1.34
N PRO A 380 -5.89 -19.61 -0.31
CA PRO A 380 -4.64 -20.37 -0.45
C PRO A 380 -4.76 -21.53 -1.43
N ASN A 381 -5.94 -22.14 -1.51
CA ASN A 381 -6.25 -23.26 -2.40
C ASN A 381 -6.69 -22.82 -3.81
N GLN A 382 -6.79 -21.51 -4.09
CA GLN A 382 -7.20 -20.98 -5.39
C GLN A 382 -6.06 -20.35 -6.20
N GLN A 383 -4.87 -20.17 -5.62
CA GLN A 383 -3.71 -19.61 -6.31
C GLN A 383 -3.44 -20.26 -7.68
N ASP A 384 -3.48 -21.60 -7.72
CA ASP A 384 -3.25 -22.42 -8.92
C ASP A 384 -4.35 -22.34 -9.99
N LYS A 385 -5.51 -21.80 -9.62
CA LYS A 385 -6.64 -21.53 -10.52
C LYS A 385 -6.59 -20.08 -11.03
N VAL A 386 -6.32 -19.13 -10.14
CA VAL A 386 -6.46 -17.69 -10.42
C VAL A 386 -5.22 -17.12 -11.10
N TYR A 387 -4.04 -17.27 -10.50
CA TYR A 387 -2.83 -16.59 -10.98
C TYR A 387 -2.45 -16.97 -12.42
N PRO A 388 -2.52 -18.24 -12.86
CA PRO A 388 -2.19 -18.58 -14.25
C PRO A 388 -2.97 -17.78 -15.29
N GLU A 389 -4.23 -17.42 -15.01
CA GLU A 389 -5.08 -16.65 -15.91
C GLU A 389 -4.68 -15.16 -16.03
N LEU A 390 -3.75 -14.71 -15.18
CA LEU A 390 -3.28 -13.31 -15.11
C LEU A 390 -1.80 -13.15 -15.48
N LEU A 391 -1.05 -14.25 -15.64
CA LEU A 391 0.39 -14.19 -15.92
C LEU A 391 0.72 -13.59 -17.30
N GLY A 392 1.86 -12.90 -17.37
CA GLY A 392 2.48 -12.47 -18.63
C GLY A 392 1.67 -11.42 -19.38
N ASN A 393 1.24 -11.76 -20.60
CA ASN A 393 0.44 -10.89 -21.47
C ASN A 393 -1.07 -11.12 -21.31
N ARG A 394 -1.49 -12.02 -20.42
CA ARG A 394 -2.92 -12.26 -20.15
C ARG A 394 -3.54 -11.14 -19.35
N SER A 395 -2.77 -10.45 -18.51
CA SER A 395 -3.21 -9.31 -17.71
C SER A 395 -2.08 -8.30 -17.52
N GLU A 396 -2.43 -7.10 -17.07
CA GLU A 396 -1.48 -6.06 -16.67
C GLU A 396 -1.13 -6.12 -15.17
N VAL A 397 -1.59 -7.15 -14.45
CA VAL A 397 -1.19 -7.40 -13.05
C VAL A 397 0.34 -7.49 -12.95
N THR A 398 0.86 -6.83 -11.93
CA THR A 398 2.30 -6.66 -11.69
C THR A 398 2.81 -7.38 -10.44
N GLY A 399 1.93 -8.01 -9.67
CA GLY A 399 2.31 -8.71 -8.45
C GLY A 399 1.26 -9.66 -7.90
N ALA A 400 1.65 -10.39 -6.87
CA ALA A 400 0.78 -11.29 -6.12
C ALA A 400 0.90 -11.02 -4.62
N SER A 401 -0.25 -11.00 -3.95
CA SER A 401 -0.39 -10.87 -2.50
C SER A 401 -0.80 -12.25 -1.98
N LEU A 402 0.14 -13.00 -1.42
CA LEU A 402 -0.06 -14.43 -1.14
C LEU A 402 -0.62 -14.67 0.26
N GLN A 403 -1.70 -15.43 0.34
CA GLN A 403 -2.18 -16.11 1.55
C GLN A 403 -1.70 -17.56 1.57
N ASN A 404 -0.98 -17.98 2.60
CA ASN A 404 -0.39 -19.33 2.70
C ASN A 404 -0.42 -19.86 4.14
N PRO A 405 -0.41 -21.19 4.36
CA PRO A 405 0.09 -21.74 5.61
C PRO A 405 1.46 -21.15 5.97
N TRP A 406 1.65 -20.77 7.23
CA TRP A 406 2.89 -20.11 7.68
C TRP A 406 4.17 -20.89 7.32
N ASN A 407 4.09 -22.22 7.26
CA ASN A 407 5.18 -23.13 6.91
C ASN A 407 5.32 -23.44 5.40
N GLN A 408 4.51 -22.80 4.54
CA GLN A 408 4.54 -22.96 3.09
C GLN A 408 4.88 -21.65 2.36
N ALA A 409 5.18 -20.58 3.09
CA ALA A 409 5.43 -19.26 2.51
C ALA A 409 6.59 -19.27 1.50
N HIS A 410 7.69 -19.99 1.81
CA HIS A 410 8.84 -20.12 0.92
C HIS A 410 8.47 -20.78 -0.42
N GLU A 411 7.90 -21.99 -0.40
CA GLU A 411 7.60 -22.76 -1.62
C GLU A 411 6.59 -22.03 -2.52
N ARG A 412 5.58 -21.39 -1.93
CA ARG A 412 4.54 -20.66 -2.65
C ARG A 412 5.08 -19.37 -3.25
N THR A 413 5.91 -18.63 -2.51
CA THR A 413 6.58 -17.43 -3.02
C THR A 413 7.49 -17.79 -4.20
N LEU A 414 8.36 -18.81 -4.03
CA LEU A 414 9.31 -19.23 -5.06
C LEU A 414 8.61 -19.65 -6.35
N LYS A 415 7.49 -20.35 -6.23
CA LYS A 415 6.65 -20.74 -7.36
C LYS A 415 6.20 -19.53 -8.17
N TRP A 416 5.60 -18.52 -7.54
CA TRP A 416 5.03 -17.38 -8.27
C TRP A 416 6.07 -16.38 -8.77
N VAL A 417 7.19 -16.21 -8.05
CA VAL A 417 8.38 -15.51 -8.56
C VAL A 417 8.88 -16.20 -9.83
N THR A 418 8.98 -17.53 -9.82
CA THR A 418 9.47 -18.31 -10.96
C THR A 418 8.51 -18.29 -12.14
N GLN A 419 7.23 -18.55 -11.92
CA GLN A 419 6.23 -18.63 -12.98
C GLN A 419 5.98 -17.28 -13.67
N SER A 420 5.94 -16.17 -12.90
CA SER A 420 5.79 -14.83 -13.48
C SER A 420 6.98 -14.43 -14.35
N ARG A 421 8.20 -14.74 -13.92
CA ARG A 421 9.41 -14.57 -14.75
C ARG A 421 9.35 -15.40 -16.03
N GLN A 422 8.94 -16.67 -15.93
CA GLN A 422 8.78 -17.55 -17.10
C GLN A 422 7.70 -17.07 -18.08
N ALA A 423 6.66 -16.41 -17.57
CA ALA A 423 5.61 -15.80 -18.38
C ALA A 423 6.01 -14.46 -19.01
N GLY A 424 7.23 -13.96 -18.75
CA GLY A 424 7.77 -12.75 -19.37
C GLY A 424 7.42 -11.44 -18.67
N ARG A 425 6.71 -11.48 -17.53
CA ARG A 425 6.42 -10.32 -16.67
C ARG A 425 6.75 -10.68 -15.22
N PRO A 426 7.97 -10.39 -14.73
CA PRO A 426 8.35 -10.64 -13.35
C PRO A 426 7.38 -9.95 -12.38
N TRP A 427 6.73 -10.73 -11.52
CA TRP A 427 5.83 -10.19 -10.50
C TRP A 427 6.57 -9.81 -9.24
N VAL A 428 6.11 -8.74 -8.59
CA VAL A 428 6.42 -8.45 -7.18
C VAL A 428 5.53 -9.36 -6.33
N VAL A 429 6.13 -10.31 -5.61
CA VAL A 429 5.39 -11.33 -4.84
C VAL A 429 5.68 -11.17 -3.36
N ALA A 430 4.64 -10.98 -2.55
CA ALA A 430 4.74 -10.90 -1.09
C ALA A 430 3.86 -11.95 -0.43
N ASN A 431 4.19 -12.36 0.80
CA ASN A 431 3.28 -13.17 1.62
C ASN A 431 2.58 -12.25 2.62
N ASP A 432 1.32 -11.95 2.34
CA ASP A 432 0.59 -10.93 3.07
C ASP A 432 -0.38 -11.54 4.07
N GLU A 433 -0.61 -12.86 4.05
CA GLU A 433 -1.47 -13.49 5.04
C GLU A 433 -0.98 -14.91 5.38
N GLN A 434 -1.06 -15.28 6.66
CA GLN A 434 -0.60 -16.57 7.20
C GLN A 434 -1.74 -17.40 7.81
N ASN A 435 -1.96 -18.60 7.28
CA ASN A 435 -2.89 -19.58 7.83
C ASN A 435 -2.23 -20.41 8.95
N PRO A 436 -3.00 -20.98 9.90
CA PRO A 436 -4.47 -21.12 9.90
C PRO A 436 -5.25 -19.81 10.06
N ALA A 437 -6.33 -19.63 9.28
CA ALA A 437 -7.15 -18.41 9.27
C ALA A 437 -7.69 -18.00 10.66
N GLY A 438 -7.89 -18.96 11.57
CA GLY A 438 -8.31 -18.67 12.94
C GLY A 438 -7.19 -18.20 13.87
N LEU A 439 -5.92 -18.43 13.54
CA LEU A 439 -4.80 -18.27 14.46
C LEU A 439 -3.80 -17.20 14.00
N GLY A 440 -3.49 -17.11 12.70
CA GLY A 440 -2.55 -16.13 12.16
C GLY A 440 -1.19 -16.14 12.86
N VAL A 441 -0.49 -15.00 12.83
CA VAL A 441 0.73 -14.80 13.63
C VAL A 441 0.34 -14.63 15.11
N PRO A 442 0.86 -15.47 16.03
CA PRO A 442 0.50 -15.42 17.43
C PRO A 442 0.93 -14.10 18.10
N PRO A 443 0.22 -13.64 19.15
CA PRO A 443 0.75 -12.64 20.05
C PRO A 443 2.05 -13.10 20.71
N ASP A 444 2.87 -12.15 21.14
CA ASP A 444 4.08 -12.42 21.89
C ASP A 444 3.79 -13.06 23.26
N ALA A 445 4.71 -13.95 23.67
CA ALA A 445 4.69 -14.53 25.01
C ALA A 445 4.68 -13.42 26.07
N GLY A 446 3.68 -13.45 26.96
CA GLY A 446 3.43 -12.50 28.03
C GLY A 446 2.43 -11.38 27.69
N TYR A 447 2.04 -11.20 26.43
CA TYR A 447 1.01 -10.23 26.09
C TYR A 447 -0.35 -10.71 26.60
N GLN A 448 -0.94 -10.00 27.57
CA GLN A 448 -2.19 -10.40 28.23
C GLN A 448 -2.19 -11.86 28.71
N ASP A 449 -1.08 -12.28 29.33
CA ASP A 449 -0.85 -13.65 29.84
C ASP A 449 -0.87 -14.75 28.77
N PHE A 450 -0.79 -14.40 27.48
CA PHE A 450 -0.66 -15.35 26.38
C PHE A 450 0.70 -16.06 26.43
N ASP A 451 0.75 -17.36 26.15
CA ASP A 451 1.97 -18.19 26.28
C ASP A 451 2.93 -18.05 25.08
N GLY A 452 2.49 -17.36 24.02
CA GLY A 452 3.26 -17.14 22.79
C GLY A 452 3.11 -18.23 21.74
N LYS A 453 2.22 -19.21 21.94
CA LYS A 453 2.02 -20.34 21.03
C LYS A 453 0.62 -20.36 20.44
N ALA A 454 0.54 -20.51 19.13
CA ALA A 454 -0.72 -20.76 18.41
C ALA A 454 -0.86 -22.26 18.11
N GLY A 455 -2.05 -22.81 18.34
CA GLY A 455 -2.36 -24.21 18.05
C GLY A 455 -1.93 -25.19 19.14
N ASP A 456 -2.18 -26.48 18.93
CA ASP A 456 -1.98 -27.54 19.92
C ASP A 456 -1.11 -28.67 19.38
N GLY A 457 -0.35 -29.33 20.27
CA GLY A 457 0.45 -30.51 19.95
C GLY A 457 1.43 -30.27 18.80
N ASP A 458 1.48 -31.19 17.84
CA ASP A 458 2.40 -31.12 16.68
C ASP A 458 2.05 -30.01 15.68
N LYS A 459 0.91 -29.32 15.86
CA LYS A 459 0.49 -28.18 15.04
C LYS A 459 0.77 -26.85 15.71
N ALA A 460 1.31 -26.86 16.93
CA ALA A 460 1.67 -25.65 17.64
C ALA A 460 2.85 -24.95 16.94
N TYR A 461 2.81 -23.64 16.90
CA TYR A 461 3.88 -22.79 16.35
C TYR A 461 3.96 -21.48 17.12
N ASP A 462 5.11 -20.85 17.07
CA ASP A 462 5.37 -19.58 17.75
C ASP A 462 6.02 -18.53 16.83
N ARG A 463 6.44 -17.41 17.41
CA ARG A 463 7.12 -16.34 16.68
C ARG A 463 8.40 -16.81 15.98
N HIS A 464 9.12 -17.78 16.53
CA HIS A 464 10.36 -18.28 15.91
C HIS A 464 10.06 -19.08 14.65
N ASP A 465 8.99 -19.86 14.64
CA ASP A 465 8.50 -20.54 13.43
C ASP A 465 8.12 -19.54 12.33
N ILE A 466 7.41 -18.47 12.69
CA ILE A 466 7.06 -17.37 11.77
C ILE A 466 8.31 -16.69 11.22
N ARG A 467 9.27 -16.31 12.08
CA ARG A 467 10.54 -15.73 11.63
C ARG A 467 11.26 -16.66 10.64
N GLN A 468 11.36 -17.94 10.98
CA GLN A 468 12.13 -18.90 10.19
C GLN A 468 11.48 -19.22 8.85
N GLN A 469 10.22 -19.66 8.85
CA GLN A 469 9.59 -20.28 7.68
C GLN A 469 8.74 -19.28 6.87
N THR A 470 8.28 -18.20 7.50
CA THR A 470 7.53 -17.13 6.82
C THR A 470 8.44 -15.98 6.41
N LEU A 471 9.08 -15.29 7.35
CA LEU A 471 9.87 -14.10 7.06
C LEU A 471 11.11 -14.42 6.21
N TRP A 472 12.06 -15.19 6.75
CA TRP A 472 13.27 -15.55 6.01
C TRP A 472 12.96 -16.48 4.82
N GLY A 473 11.96 -17.36 4.97
CA GLY A 473 11.43 -18.17 3.87
C GLY A 473 11.03 -17.34 2.67
N THR A 474 10.16 -16.35 2.84
CA THR A 474 9.70 -15.48 1.74
C THR A 474 10.85 -14.66 1.15
N LEU A 475 11.71 -14.07 1.99
CA LEU A 475 12.82 -13.23 1.52
C LEU A 475 13.81 -14.03 0.65
N LEU A 476 14.19 -15.24 1.06
CA LEU A 476 15.15 -16.07 0.31
C LEU A 476 14.52 -16.86 -0.85
N ALA A 477 13.19 -16.89 -0.93
CA ALA A 477 12.47 -17.34 -2.13
C ALA A 477 12.52 -16.30 -3.28
N GLY A 478 13.00 -15.08 -3.00
CA GLY A 478 12.96 -13.95 -3.94
C GLY A 478 11.70 -13.10 -3.81
N GLY A 479 10.97 -13.22 -2.69
CA GLY A 479 9.79 -12.41 -2.39
C GLY A 479 10.13 -11.00 -1.93
N ALA A 480 9.19 -10.08 -2.09
CA ALA A 480 9.29 -8.66 -1.81
C ALA A 480 9.03 -8.30 -0.33
N GLY A 481 8.67 -9.26 0.51
CA GLY A 481 8.41 -9.02 1.92
C GLY A 481 7.22 -9.78 2.47
N VAL A 482 6.82 -9.42 3.69
CA VAL A 482 5.70 -10.04 4.41
C VAL A 482 4.78 -9.00 5.03
N GLU A 483 3.50 -9.30 5.17
CA GLU A 483 2.62 -8.62 6.13
C GLU A 483 1.94 -9.67 7.02
N TYR A 484 1.76 -9.36 8.30
CA TYR A 484 1.34 -10.32 9.31
C TYR A 484 -0.15 -10.22 9.62
N TYR A 485 -0.87 -11.29 9.32
CA TYR A 485 -2.28 -11.46 9.64
C TYR A 485 -2.46 -12.03 11.05
N PHE A 486 -3.50 -11.60 11.79
CA PHE A 486 -3.63 -11.90 13.23
C PHE A 486 -4.62 -13.02 13.58
N GLY A 487 -5.23 -13.66 12.58
CA GLY A 487 -6.26 -14.67 12.82
C GLY A 487 -7.58 -14.07 13.29
N TYR A 488 -8.50 -14.92 13.74
CA TYR A 488 -9.82 -14.52 14.31
C TYR A 488 -10.02 -14.92 15.78
N LYS A 489 -9.11 -15.70 16.37
CA LYS A 489 -9.32 -16.30 17.72
C LYS A 489 -8.40 -15.76 18.80
N LEU A 490 -7.18 -15.38 18.44
CA LEU A 490 -6.17 -14.97 19.42
C LEU A 490 -6.41 -13.52 19.89
N PRO A 491 -5.81 -13.08 21.01
CA PRO A 491 -5.86 -11.68 21.41
C PRO A 491 -5.43 -10.73 20.28
N GLN A 492 -6.09 -9.58 20.20
CA GLN A 492 -5.82 -8.56 19.17
C GLN A 492 -5.86 -9.16 17.77
N ASN A 493 -6.95 -9.85 17.44
CA ASN A 493 -7.16 -10.51 16.14
C ASN A 493 -7.53 -9.51 15.03
N ASP A 494 -7.71 -10.02 13.82
CA ASP A 494 -7.91 -9.23 12.61
C ASP A 494 -9.16 -8.32 12.62
N LEU A 495 -10.16 -8.64 13.45
CA LEU A 495 -11.35 -7.82 13.58
C LEU A 495 -11.26 -6.81 14.73
N ILE A 496 -10.62 -7.18 15.84
CA ILE A 496 -10.69 -6.39 17.09
C ILE A 496 -9.34 -5.84 17.56
N CYS A 497 -8.28 -5.94 16.76
CA CYS A 497 -6.99 -5.35 17.12
C CYS A 497 -7.12 -3.83 17.35
N GLU A 498 -6.62 -3.38 18.50
CA GLU A 498 -6.41 -1.99 18.92
C GLU A 498 -5.00 -1.74 19.49
N ASP A 499 -4.20 -2.80 19.71
CA ASP A 499 -2.83 -2.69 20.21
C ASP A 499 -1.85 -3.56 19.40
N PHE A 500 -1.04 -2.89 18.59
CA PHE A 500 0.05 -3.51 17.84
C PHE A 500 1.20 -4.01 18.72
N ARG A 501 1.22 -3.68 20.02
CA ARG A 501 2.17 -4.28 20.98
C ARG A 501 1.90 -5.75 21.25
N SER A 502 0.75 -6.28 20.83
CA SER A 502 0.52 -7.72 20.85
C SER A 502 1.55 -8.55 20.09
N ARG A 503 2.24 -7.96 19.11
CA ARG A 503 3.34 -8.58 18.35
C ARG A 503 4.63 -7.73 18.36
N ASP A 504 4.89 -7.00 19.45
CA ASP A 504 6.06 -6.10 19.60
C ASP A 504 7.40 -6.70 19.14
N ARG A 505 7.70 -7.95 19.53
CA ARG A 505 8.96 -8.62 19.19
C ARG A 505 8.92 -9.22 17.77
N ALA A 506 7.76 -9.47 17.20
CA ALA A 506 7.65 -9.90 15.80
C ALA A 506 8.05 -8.75 14.87
N TRP A 507 7.75 -7.51 15.26
CA TRP A 507 8.22 -6.31 14.56
C TRP A 507 9.73 -6.15 14.65
N ASP A 508 10.35 -6.54 15.77
CA ASP A 508 11.82 -6.60 15.86
C ASP A 508 12.42 -7.63 14.91
N ASP A 509 11.84 -8.83 14.81
CA ASP A 509 12.28 -9.84 13.84
C ASP A 509 12.20 -9.30 12.39
N CYS A 510 11.12 -8.58 12.04
CA CYS A 510 10.96 -7.90 10.75
C CYS A 510 12.03 -6.83 10.49
N ARG A 511 12.23 -5.92 11.45
CA ARG A 511 13.25 -4.85 11.36
C ARG A 511 14.64 -5.44 11.20
N ILE A 512 15.00 -6.45 12.00
CA ILE A 512 16.29 -7.14 11.92
C ILE A 512 16.53 -7.71 10.52
N ALA A 513 15.51 -8.33 9.91
CA ALA A 513 15.62 -8.89 8.58
C ALA A 513 15.80 -7.81 7.51
N ILE A 514 15.01 -6.72 7.54
CA ILE A 514 15.15 -5.62 6.57
C ILE A 514 16.50 -4.91 6.72
N ASP A 515 16.90 -4.60 7.95
CA ASP A 515 18.17 -3.92 8.27
C ASP A 515 19.38 -4.75 7.83
N PHE A 516 19.28 -6.08 7.83
CA PHE A 516 20.33 -6.95 7.33
C PHE A 516 20.67 -6.65 5.86
N PHE A 517 19.66 -6.51 4.99
CA PHE A 517 19.88 -6.30 3.57
C PHE A 517 20.53 -4.94 3.29
N SER A 518 20.06 -3.88 3.96
CA SER A 518 20.58 -2.53 3.79
C SER A 518 21.97 -2.37 4.42
N SER A 519 22.15 -2.79 5.67
CA SER A 519 23.38 -2.57 6.44
C SER A 519 24.57 -3.36 5.90
N HIS A 520 24.33 -4.53 5.30
CA HIS A 520 25.38 -5.38 4.74
C HIS A 520 25.54 -5.26 3.22
N GLY A 521 24.85 -4.29 2.59
CA GLY A 521 24.98 -3.99 1.16
C GLY A 521 24.58 -5.18 0.27
N ILE A 522 23.46 -5.83 0.59
CA ILE A 522 22.99 -7.03 -0.13
C ILE A 522 22.18 -6.61 -1.37
N PRO A 523 22.62 -6.95 -2.59
CA PRO A 523 21.92 -6.59 -3.82
C PRO A 523 20.78 -7.58 -4.12
N PHE A 524 19.80 -7.70 -3.22
CA PHE A 524 18.74 -8.72 -3.31
C PHE A 524 17.97 -8.70 -4.63
N TRP A 525 17.87 -7.54 -5.28
CA TRP A 525 17.24 -7.38 -6.60
C TRP A 525 17.98 -8.05 -7.77
N GLU A 526 19.23 -8.48 -7.56
CA GLU A 526 20.04 -9.24 -8.53
C GLU A 526 20.16 -10.72 -8.16
N MET A 527 19.64 -11.11 -6.99
CA MET A 527 19.81 -12.42 -6.42
C MET A 527 18.63 -13.34 -6.77
N ASN A 528 18.86 -14.64 -6.76
CA ASN A 528 17.87 -15.67 -7.06
C ASN A 528 17.97 -16.79 -6.02
N ASN A 529 16.86 -17.51 -5.82
CA ASN A 529 16.86 -18.72 -5.02
C ASN A 529 17.87 -19.74 -5.55
N VAL A 530 18.59 -20.39 -4.65
CA VAL A 530 19.61 -21.42 -4.92
C VAL A 530 19.57 -22.55 -3.91
N ASP A 531 18.39 -22.94 -3.40
CA ASP A 531 18.25 -24.04 -2.43
C ASP A 531 18.93 -25.33 -2.90
N SER A 532 18.88 -25.57 -4.22
CA SER A 532 19.53 -26.71 -4.87
C SER A 532 21.05 -26.79 -4.66
N LEU A 533 21.71 -25.69 -4.28
CA LEU A 533 23.14 -25.65 -3.97
C LEU A 533 23.44 -25.98 -2.50
N VAL A 534 22.44 -26.11 -1.64
CA VAL A 534 22.61 -26.35 -0.20
C VAL A 534 22.50 -27.83 0.13
N GLU A 535 23.49 -28.33 0.87
CA GLU A 535 23.64 -29.74 1.24
C GLU A 535 23.99 -29.86 2.74
N GLY A 536 23.94 -31.08 3.29
CA GLY A 536 24.35 -31.37 4.67
C GLY A 536 23.35 -31.04 5.77
N VAL A 537 22.21 -30.42 5.45
CA VAL A 537 21.14 -30.05 6.41
C VAL A 537 19.74 -30.37 5.89
N ALA A 538 18.74 -30.33 6.77
CA ALA A 538 17.34 -30.56 6.42
C ALA A 538 16.86 -29.49 5.42
N ARG A 539 16.45 -29.94 4.23
CA ARG A 539 16.10 -29.07 3.10
C ARG A 539 14.71 -28.46 3.17
N ASP A 540 13.85 -28.97 4.04
CA ASP A 540 12.48 -28.49 4.20
C ASP A 540 12.40 -27.06 4.79
N ARG A 541 13.45 -26.62 5.49
CA ARG A 541 13.49 -25.29 6.14
C ARG A 541 14.80 -24.52 5.94
N THR A 542 15.72 -25.05 5.13
CA THR A 542 16.98 -24.36 4.80
C THR A 542 16.83 -23.67 3.45
N TYR A 543 17.19 -22.38 3.39
CA TYR A 543 16.97 -21.57 2.20
C TYR A 543 18.28 -20.96 1.69
N GLY A 544 18.48 -20.97 0.39
CA GLY A 544 19.63 -20.40 -0.30
C GLY A 544 19.20 -19.26 -1.24
N PHE A 545 19.91 -18.14 -1.18
CA PHE A 545 19.68 -17.00 -2.06
C PHE A 545 21.01 -16.41 -2.51
N ALA A 546 21.23 -16.25 -3.81
CA ALA A 546 22.55 -15.89 -4.31
C ALA A 546 22.53 -15.01 -5.55
N LYS A 547 23.60 -14.22 -5.67
CA LYS A 547 24.15 -13.76 -6.94
C LYS A 547 25.35 -14.68 -7.23
N PRO A 548 25.18 -15.73 -8.06
CA PRO A 548 26.21 -16.75 -8.24
C PRO A 548 27.57 -16.15 -8.62
N ASN A 549 28.66 -16.74 -8.11
CA ASN A 549 30.05 -16.30 -8.25
C ASN A 549 30.41 -14.98 -7.53
N ASP A 550 29.52 -14.45 -6.69
CA ASP A 550 29.74 -13.19 -5.95
C ASP A 550 29.31 -13.33 -4.48
N LEU A 551 28.01 -13.56 -4.24
CA LEU A 551 27.41 -13.56 -2.91
C LEU A 551 26.36 -14.65 -2.77
N TYR A 552 26.42 -15.40 -1.67
CA TYR A 552 25.44 -16.40 -1.27
C TYR A 552 24.99 -16.14 0.17
N LEU A 553 23.69 -16.30 0.40
CA LEU A 553 23.03 -16.24 1.69
C LEU A 553 22.35 -17.57 1.97
N ILE A 554 22.72 -18.23 3.06
CA ILE A 554 22.20 -19.53 3.44
C ILE A 554 21.55 -19.42 4.82
N TYR A 555 20.23 -19.52 4.87
CA TYR A 555 19.48 -19.54 6.12
C TYR A 555 19.34 -20.97 6.63
N ALA A 556 19.90 -21.23 7.80
CA ALA A 556 19.90 -22.54 8.45
C ALA A 556 19.16 -22.45 9.80
N PRO A 557 17.88 -22.86 9.88
CA PRO A 557 17.02 -22.61 11.05
C PRO A 557 17.40 -23.42 12.30
N SER A 558 18.22 -24.46 12.14
CA SER A 558 18.69 -25.32 13.23
C SER A 558 20.22 -25.39 13.30
N GLY A 559 20.90 -24.45 12.64
CA GLY A 559 22.35 -24.44 12.48
C GLY A 559 22.89 -25.71 11.81
N GLY A 560 23.94 -26.29 12.39
CA GLY A 560 24.56 -27.54 11.92
C GLY A 560 25.65 -27.38 10.85
N ASP A 561 26.10 -28.52 10.31
CA ASP A 561 27.14 -28.60 9.28
C ASP A 561 26.57 -28.33 7.88
N VAL A 562 26.31 -27.05 7.60
CA VAL A 562 25.83 -26.59 6.28
C VAL A 562 26.95 -26.75 5.24
N GLN A 563 26.62 -27.36 4.11
CA GLN A 563 27.50 -27.45 2.95
C GLN A 563 26.93 -26.66 1.78
N LEU A 564 27.83 -26.05 1.00
CA LEU A 564 27.49 -25.25 -0.17
C LEU A 564 28.21 -25.79 -1.40
N ASN A 565 27.46 -26.07 -2.46
CA ASN A 565 28.02 -26.53 -3.72
C ASN A 565 28.53 -25.32 -4.53
N LEU A 566 29.86 -25.15 -4.57
CA LEU A 566 30.55 -24.10 -5.32
C LEU A 566 31.33 -24.64 -6.53
N LYS A 567 30.99 -25.84 -7.03
CA LYS A 567 31.74 -26.52 -8.12
C LYS A 567 31.86 -25.68 -9.40
N ASP A 568 30.84 -24.88 -9.70
CA ASP A 568 30.76 -24.09 -10.94
C ASP A 568 31.36 -22.69 -10.82
N VAL A 569 31.90 -22.31 -9.65
CA VAL A 569 32.50 -21.00 -9.42
C VAL A 569 33.93 -21.13 -8.91
N LYS A 570 34.72 -20.06 -9.03
CA LYS A 570 36.15 -20.06 -8.67
C LYS A 570 36.51 -18.86 -7.81
N GLY A 571 37.55 -19.02 -7.01
CA GLY A 571 38.10 -17.99 -6.13
C GLY A 571 37.77 -18.24 -4.67
N SER A 572 38.38 -17.44 -3.81
CA SER A 572 38.17 -17.49 -2.37
C SER A 572 36.89 -16.74 -2.00
N PHE A 573 36.16 -17.24 -1.01
CA PHE A 573 34.99 -16.60 -0.45
C PHE A 573 35.13 -16.53 1.07
N ALA A 574 34.91 -15.36 1.65
CA ALA A 574 34.77 -15.19 3.09
C ALA A 574 33.45 -15.79 3.59
N VAL A 575 33.48 -16.42 4.75
CA VAL A 575 32.30 -17.01 5.42
C VAL A 575 32.04 -16.27 6.73
N GLN A 576 30.84 -15.71 6.87
CA GLN A 576 30.41 -14.95 8.04
C GLN A 576 28.99 -15.33 8.45
N TRP A 577 28.64 -15.09 9.71
CA TRP A 577 27.40 -15.56 10.32
C TRP A 577 26.63 -14.38 10.91
N PHE A 578 25.38 -14.23 10.54
CA PHE A 578 24.45 -13.22 11.07
C PHE A 578 23.43 -13.90 12.00
N ASN A 579 23.17 -13.28 13.16
CA ASN A 579 22.18 -13.77 14.11
C ASN A 579 20.80 -13.17 13.79
N PRO A 580 19.87 -13.92 13.17
CA PRO A 580 18.56 -13.39 12.79
C PRO A 580 17.64 -13.07 13.98
N ARG A 581 18.01 -13.49 15.20
CA ARG A 581 17.23 -13.23 16.44
C ARG A 581 17.58 -11.90 17.10
N GLU A 582 18.83 -11.47 16.97
CA GLU A 582 19.37 -10.31 17.68
C GLU A 582 19.83 -9.19 16.72
N GLY A 583 20.07 -9.53 15.46
CA GLY A 583 20.67 -8.62 14.48
C GLY A 583 22.13 -8.30 14.75
N GLY A 584 22.57 -7.13 14.27
CA GLY A 584 23.92 -6.60 14.49
C GLY A 584 24.97 -7.07 13.48
N GLU A 585 26.22 -7.05 13.93
CA GLU A 585 27.39 -7.31 13.09
C GLU A 585 27.55 -8.79 12.71
N LEU A 586 28.15 -9.00 11.54
CA LEU A 586 28.55 -10.33 11.06
C LEU A 586 29.66 -10.92 11.93
N ARG A 587 29.49 -12.20 12.32
CA ARG A 587 30.39 -12.95 13.20
C ARG A 587 31.20 -13.99 12.44
N ARG A 588 32.37 -14.34 12.99
CA ARG A 588 33.22 -15.41 12.47
C ARG A 588 32.79 -16.76 13.06
N GLY A 589 32.51 -17.73 12.19
CA GLY A 589 32.30 -19.12 12.59
C GLY A 589 33.63 -19.90 12.69
N SER A 590 33.54 -21.23 12.76
CA SER A 590 34.74 -22.08 12.80
C SER A 590 35.50 -22.12 11.47
N ILE A 591 34.82 -21.85 10.36
CA ILE A 591 35.39 -21.63 9.03
C ILE A 591 35.16 -20.16 8.67
N THR A 592 36.20 -19.49 8.19
CA THR A 592 36.16 -18.06 7.83
C THR A 592 36.38 -17.81 6.35
N SER A 593 36.85 -18.82 5.60
CA SER A 593 36.99 -18.77 4.15
C SER A 593 36.85 -20.15 3.53
N VAL A 594 36.35 -20.21 2.30
CA VAL A 594 36.24 -21.41 1.47
C VAL A 594 36.69 -21.11 0.04
N GLU A 595 37.14 -22.13 -0.68
CA GLU A 595 37.53 -22.00 -2.09
C GLU A 595 36.44 -22.58 -3.01
N GLY A 596 36.13 -21.86 -4.08
CA GLY A 596 35.27 -22.37 -5.16
C GLY A 596 35.90 -23.54 -5.92
N GLY A 597 35.08 -24.29 -6.65
CA GLY A 597 35.49 -25.46 -7.44
C GLY A 597 35.16 -26.80 -6.78
N SER A 598 34.55 -26.80 -5.60
CA SER A 598 34.14 -28.02 -4.89
C SER A 598 32.87 -27.81 -4.07
N LEU A 599 32.36 -28.92 -3.50
CA LEU A 599 31.44 -28.87 -2.38
C LEU A 599 32.25 -28.48 -1.13
N VAL A 600 31.80 -27.47 -0.39
CA VAL A 600 32.52 -26.94 0.78
C VAL A 600 31.65 -26.97 2.04
N SER A 601 32.26 -27.19 3.20
CA SER A 601 31.61 -26.96 4.48
C SER A 601 31.71 -25.48 4.86
N LEU A 602 30.62 -24.91 5.39
CA LEU A 602 30.59 -23.54 5.91
C LEU A 602 30.98 -23.46 7.40
N GLY A 603 31.27 -24.60 8.01
CA GLY A 603 31.69 -24.72 9.41
C GLY A 603 30.53 -24.55 10.39
N GLN A 604 30.89 -24.32 11.64
CA GLN A 604 29.98 -24.23 12.78
C GLN A 604 29.73 -22.76 13.15
N ALA A 605 28.50 -22.48 13.58
CA ALA A 605 28.09 -21.19 14.09
C ALA A 605 28.94 -20.73 15.29
N PRO A 606 29.13 -19.41 15.48
CA PRO A 606 29.97 -18.85 16.55
C PRO A 606 29.46 -19.18 17.97
N SER A 607 28.15 -19.37 18.13
CA SER A 607 27.48 -19.65 19.41
C SER A 607 26.11 -20.26 19.13
N GLN A 608 25.46 -20.87 20.13
CA GLN A 608 24.08 -21.39 20.02
C GLN A 608 23.88 -22.18 18.71
N ARG A 609 24.68 -23.25 18.56
CA ARG A 609 24.87 -23.97 17.29
C ARG A 609 23.64 -24.71 16.78
N ASP A 610 22.66 -24.87 17.65
CA ASP A 610 21.35 -25.48 17.45
C ASP A 610 20.24 -24.46 17.12
N GLN A 611 20.57 -23.17 17.08
CA GLN A 611 19.63 -22.08 16.74
C GLN A 611 19.78 -21.63 15.28
N ASP A 612 18.87 -20.77 14.83
CA ASP A 612 18.84 -20.26 13.45
C ASP A 612 20.02 -19.34 13.12
N TRP A 613 20.63 -19.48 11.95
CA TRP A 613 21.69 -18.58 11.49
C TRP A 613 21.55 -18.27 10.01
N LEU A 614 21.89 -17.04 9.62
CA LEU A 614 22.07 -16.68 8.24
C LEU A 614 23.57 -16.62 7.94
N ILE A 615 24.03 -17.48 7.04
CA ILE A 615 25.43 -17.59 6.64
C ILE A 615 25.62 -16.76 5.37
N MET A 616 26.53 -15.80 5.42
CA MET A 616 26.94 -15.00 4.28
C MET A 616 28.26 -15.52 3.73
N VAL A 617 28.26 -15.92 2.46
CA VAL A 617 29.45 -16.37 1.72
C VAL A 617 29.70 -15.37 0.60
N ARG A 618 30.75 -14.57 0.72
CA ARG A 618 31.02 -13.43 -0.19
C ARG A 618 32.45 -13.49 -0.71
N LYS A 619 32.62 -13.23 -2.00
CA LYS A 619 33.93 -13.22 -2.66
C LYS A 619 34.87 -12.12 -2.15
#